data_AF-A0A661BD71-F1
#
_entry.id   AF-A0A661BD71-F1
#
_cell.length_a   1.000
_cell.length_b   1.000
_cell.length_c   1.000
_cell.angle_alpha   90.00
_cell.angle_beta   90.00
_cell.angle_gamma   90.00
#
_symmetry.space_group_name_H-M   'P 1'
#
loop_
_entity.id
_entity.type
_entity.pdbx_description
1 polymer ?
#
loop_
_entity_poly.entity_id
_entity_poly.type
_entity_poly.pdbx_seq_one_letter_code
_entity_poly.pdbx_strand_id
1 'polypeptide(L)'
;MMRKRILAIFFVLLITVGLDANGYDKIHSAYRFEFSSIVVSPVPGQAVALEKFVSENGMVIRKITRLWDYYKVEFDNPYDDPELAREIMAKEGMDGLVNLIDVAEDYVMGVVDLIAASRLARLVEPNYIFHANYTPNDEYFVNSSDPSPGAPPNQYAFFITNAEAGWDSTTGSPDVKILIVDSGVDLDHPDLFSNIWVNPGEDMDGDGIPYDLDDVNGIDDDGNGFVDDLNGHDWVGPADGRMLGGVDPAEDWNPDIHYYGDDGWGEPDPSCGDGVDASGFGLMPADAGVSHGTHCAGIAAGVMDNEYGVAGAAGHCKIITARCMNPEGSGDMDALIAGIEYGIIVGADVISMSFGGLFGVPAALEEACDSAYRAGCILVAASGNNGISGVAPPASYSSVLAVGSFNKDRERSYFSQYGEGLDVLAGGGDAEASGLTMNYTELIWSTWVASVADEDSGMTPGGHYFRGEAGTSMACPHAA
;
A
#
# COMPACT_ATOMS: atom_id res chain seq x y z
N MET A 1 50.77 -14.79 -37.72
CA MET A 1 50.68 -14.17 -36.38
C MET A 1 49.20 -14.16 -36.00
N MET A 2 48.75 -15.18 -35.26
CA MET A 2 47.33 -15.41 -34.94
C MET A 2 47.24 -15.43 -33.41
N ARG A 3 46.63 -14.40 -32.81
CA ARG A 3 46.53 -14.23 -31.36
C ARG A 3 45.53 -15.24 -30.80
N LYS A 4 45.99 -16.08 -29.86
CA LYS A 4 45.23 -17.14 -29.19
C LYS A 4 44.30 -16.53 -28.14
N ARG A 5 43.06 -17.02 -28.04
CA ARG A 5 42.10 -16.71 -26.96
C ARG A 5 42.23 -17.79 -25.88
N ILE A 6 42.45 -17.39 -24.64
CA ILE A 6 42.42 -18.24 -23.44
C ILE A 6 41.00 -18.18 -22.89
N LEU A 7 40.37 -19.32 -22.60
CA LEU A 7 39.15 -19.35 -21.80
C LEU A 7 39.58 -19.39 -20.33
N ALA A 8 39.65 -18.24 -19.68
CA ALA A 8 39.85 -18.12 -18.24
C ALA A 8 38.53 -17.65 -17.64
N ILE A 9 37.90 -18.49 -16.82
CA ILE A 9 36.80 -18.06 -15.95
C ILE A 9 37.48 -17.50 -14.70
N PHE A 10 37.62 -16.17 -14.62
CA PHE A 10 38.02 -15.51 -13.40
C PHE A 10 36.77 -15.35 -12.52
N PHE A 11 36.73 -16.04 -11.39
CA PHE A 11 35.91 -15.61 -10.26
C PHE A 11 36.64 -14.44 -9.61
N VAL A 12 36.14 -13.22 -9.78
CA VAL A 12 36.47 -12.12 -8.87
C VAL A 12 35.42 -12.17 -7.78
N LEU A 13 35.77 -12.78 -6.65
CA LEU A 13 34.98 -12.74 -5.42
C LEU A 13 35.18 -11.34 -4.83
N LEU A 14 34.26 -10.41 -5.07
CA LEU A 14 34.11 -9.21 -4.24
C LEU A 14 33.12 -9.60 -3.13
N ILE A 15 33.62 -9.59 -1.90
CA ILE A 15 32.86 -9.90 -0.70
C ILE A 15 31.98 -8.69 -0.39
N THR A 16 30.67 -8.84 -0.61
CA THR A 16 29.64 -8.04 0.06
C THR A 16 29.02 -8.96 1.13
N VAL A 17 29.16 -8.55 2.38
CA VAL A 17 28.64 -9.22 3.58
C VAL A 17 27.12 -9.07 3.60
N GLY A 18 26.41 -10.18 3.78
CA GLY A 18 24.96 -10.29 3.61
C GLY A 18 24.49 -11.55 4.30
N LEU A 19 24.15 -11.40 5.57
CA LEU A 19 23.73 -12.45 6.46
C LEU A 19 22.20 -12.59 6.49
N ASP A 20 21.70 -13.70 5.94
CA ASP A 20 20.38 -14.28 6.24
C ASP A 20 20.57 -15.55 7.07
N ALA A 21 19.59 -15.87 7.91
CA ALA A 21 19.45 -17.16 8.53
C ALA A 21 17.99 -17.56 8.56
N ASN A 22 17.70 -18.71 7.98
CA ASN A 22 16.54 -19.48 8.36
C ASN A 22 16.82 -20.97 8.30
N GLY A 23 16.40 -21.67 9.36
CA GLY A 23 16.12 -23.10 9.32
C GLY A 23 16.31 -23.82 10.65
N TYR A 24 15.33 -23.71 11.57
CA TYR A 24 14.71 -24.89 12.20
C TYR A 24 13.38 -24.53 12.88
N ASP A 25 12.43 -25.47 12.75
CA ASP A 25 11.03 -25.40 13.16
C ASP A 25 10.76 -24.89 14.60
N LYS A 26 9.79 -23.97 14.67
CA LYS A 26 8.90 -23.61 15.79
C LYS A 26 9.58 -23.27 17.13
N ILE A 27 9.87 -21.97 17.32
CA ILE A 27 9.71 -21.11 18.52
C ILE A 27 10.49 -19.81 18.21
N HIS A 28 9.93 -18.65 18.60
CA HIS A 28 10.46 -17.28 18.56
C HIS A 28 11.96 -17.07 18.21
N SER A 29 12.22 -16.05 17.37
CA SER A 29 13.53 -15.40 17.07
C SER A 29 14.61 -16.28 16.41
N ALA A 30 15.11 -15.91 15.23
CA ALA A 30 16.24 -16.62 14.60
C ALA A 30 17.28 -15.67 13.96
N TYR A 31 18.54 -15.92 14.33
CA TYR A 31 19.79 -15.18 14.05
C TYR A 31 20.58 -15.75 12.85
N ARG A 32 21.33 -14.86 12.19
CA ARG A 32 22.30 -14.92 11.04
C ARG A 32 23.46 -15.98 11.08
N PHE A 33 24.12 -16.30 9.93
CA PHE A 33 25.40 -17.10 9.84
C PHE A 33 26.47 -16.64 8.81
N GLU A 34 27.65 -16.16 9.24
CA GLU A 34 28.81 -15.84 8.36
C GLU A 34 30.11 -16.45 8.91
N PHE A 35 30.99 -16.88 8.00
CA PHE A 35 32.06 -17.84 8.26
C PHE A 35 33.46 -17.23 8.12
N SER A 36 34.41 -17.65 8.97
CA SER A 36 35.79 -17.11 8.97
C SER A 36 36.74 -17.71 7.91
N SER A 37 36.44 -18.87 7.31
CA SER A 37 37.17 -19.39 6.14
C SER A 37 36.41 -20.51 5.40
N ILE A 38 36.70 -20.67 4.10
CA ILE A 38 36.23 -21.78 3.24
C ILE A 38 37.42 -22.69 2.95
N VAL A 39 37.40 -23.92 3.47
CA VAL A 39 38.42 -24.93 3.14
C VAL A 39 37.89 -25.87 2.06
N VAL A 40 38.50 -25.85 0.86
CA VAL A 40 38.15 -26.75 -0.25
C VAL A 40 39.17 -27.88 -0.33
N SER A 41 38.76 -29.11 0.00
CA SER A 41 39.64 -30.30 -0.01
C SER A 41 39.14 -31.38 -0.97
N PRO A 42 40.01 -32.02 -1.78
CA PRO A 42 39.60 -33.12 -2.66
C PRO A 42 39.17 -34.35 -1.85
N VAL A 43 38.09 -35.02 -2.26
CA VAL A 43 37.63 -36.26 -1.61
C VAL A 43 38.64 -37.39 -1.87
N PRO A 44 39.24 -38.00 -0.82
CA PRO A 44 40.26 -39.03 -1.01
C PRO A 44 39.71 -40.26 -1.78
N GLY A 45 40.39 -40.65 -2.86
CA GLY A 45 40.07 -41.86 -3.63
C GLY A 45 39.28 -41.65 -4.94
N GLN A 46 38.82 -40.43 -5.24
CA GLN A 46 38.25 -40.12 -6.55
C GLN A 46 39.28 -39.50 -7.48
N ALA A 47 39.84 -40.30 -8.40
CA ALA A 47 40.66 -39.79 -9.49
C ALA A 47 39.77 -39.20 -10.59
N VAL A 48 40.09 -37.99 -11.05
CA VAL A 48 39.37 -37.28 -12.11
C VAL A 48 39.33 -38.12 -13.39
N ALA A 49 38.21 -38.77 -13.67
CA ALA A 49 38.00 -39.50 -14.92
C ALA A 49 37.79 -38.48 -16.04
N LEU A 50 38.88 -38.09 -16.68
CA LEU A 50 38.90 -37.12 -17.77
C LEU A 50 38.62 -37.84 -19.09
N GLU A 51 37.38 -37.81 -19.58
CA GLU A 51 37.05 -38.33 -20.91
C GLU A 51 37.75 -37.51 -22.01
N LYS A 52 38.38 -38.22 -22.95
CA LYS A 52 39.23 -37.66 -24.01
C LYS A 52 38.43 -37.53 -25.31
N PHE A 53 38.37 -36.33 -25.88
CA PHE A 53 37.91 -36.12 -27.27
C PHE A 53 39.11 -35.88 -28.21
N VAL A 54 38.92 -36.23 -29.48
CA VAL A 54 39.93 -36.41 -30.54
C VAL A 54 40.89 -35.22 -30.71
N SER A 55 42.12 -35.55 -31.12
CA SER A 55 43.24 -34.63 -31.42
C SER A 55 43.22 -34.18 -32.87
N GLU A 56 43.17 -32.88 -33.10
CA GLU A 56 43.88 -32.24 -34.21
C GLU A 56 44.78 -31.13 -33.65
N ASN A 57 46.04 -31.12 -34.11
CA ASN A 57 47.09 -30.15 -33.74
C ASN A 57 47.56 -30.14 -32.27
N GLY A 58 47.51 -31.28 -31.58
CA GLY A 58 48.26 -31.48 -30.33
C GLY A 58 47.70 -30.76 -29.09
N MET A 59 46.50 -30.20 -29.15
CA MET A 59 45.78 -29.67 -27.99
C MET A 59 44.82 -30.72 -27.40
N VAL A 60 44.78 -30.83 -26.07
CA VAL A 60 43.83 -31.68 -25.34
C VAL A 60 42.78 -30.79 -24.69
N ILE A 61 41.53 -30.89 -25.15
CA ILE A 61 40.36 -30.23 -24.54
C ILE A 61 39.68 -31.22 -23.60
N ARG A 62 39.34 -30.81 -22.37
CA ARG A 62 38.65 -31.64 -21.36
C ARG A 62 37.39 -30.93 -20.86
N LYS A 63 36.29 -31.67 -20.73
CA LYS A 63 35.00 -31.18 -20.19
C LYS A 63 34.92 -31.51 -18.70
N ILE A 64 34.61 -30.52 -17.85
CA ILE A 64 34.32 -30.70 -16.42
C ILE A 64 32.83 -30.46 -16.25
N THR A 65 32.08 -31.48 -15.84
CA THR A 65 30.61 -31.39 -15.82
C THR A 65 30.02 -31.25 -14.42
N ARG A 66 30.73 -31.61 -13.34
CA ARG A 66 30.26 -31.47 -11.95
C ARG A 66 31.44 -31.32 -10.99
N LEU A 67 31.63 -30.15 -10.37
CA LEU A 67 32.74 -29.88 -9.44
C LEU A 67 32.42 -30.34 -8.00
N TRP A 68 31.14 -30.29 -7.63
CA TRP A 68 30.61 -30.56 -6.28
C TRP A 68 30.72 -32.02 -5.83
N ASP A 69 30.85 -32.96 -6.75
CA ASP A 69 31.02 -34.38 -6.41
C ASP A 69 32.44 -34.70 -5.91
N TYR A 70 33.40 -33.77 -6.07
CA TYR A 70 34.84 -34.02 -5.89
C TYR A 70 35.50 -33.23 -4.74
N TYR A 71 34.81 -32.28 -4.13
CA TYR A 71 35.36 -31.41 -3.08
C TYR A 71 34.40 -31.25 -1.88
N LYS A 72 34.95 -31.26 -0.66
CA LYS A 72 34.22 -30.98 0.61
C LYS A 72 34.55 -29.58 1.13
N VAL A 73 33.56 -28.90 1.75
CA VAL A 73 33.65 -27.54 2.36
C VAL A 73 33.18 -27.57 3.83
N GLU A 74 33.88 -26.87 4.74
CA GLU A 74 33.60 -26.75 6.21
C GLU A 74 33.84 -25.30 6.72
N PHE A 75 33.22 -24.88 7.85
CA PHE A 75 33.19 -23.47 8.34
C PHE A 75 33.27 -23.29 9.90
N ASP A 76 33.74 -22.12 10.43
CA ASP A 76 33.94 -21.77 11.89
C ASP A 76 33.63 -20.25 12.20
N ASN A 77 32.99 -19.84 13.32
CA ASN A 77 32.52 -18.44 13.59
C ASN A 77 32.72 -17.90 15.06
N PRO A 78 33.40 -16.74 15.26
CA PRO A 78 33.54 -16.05 16.56
C PRO A 78 32.95 -14.60 16.73
N TYR A 79 31.96 -14.11 15.95
CA TYR A 79 31.62 -12.66 15.92
C TYR A 79 30.14 -12.23 16.13
N ASP A 80 29.57 -12.40 17.33
CA ASP A 80 28.21 -11.90 17.68
C ASP A 80 28.17 -10.59 18.52
N ASP A 81 29.30 -9.91 18.71
CA ASP A 81 29.37 -8.66 19.50
C ASP A 81 30.27 -7.62 18.79
N PRO A 82 29.73 -6.45 18.37
CA PRO A 82 30.50 -5.42 17.65
C PRO A 82 31.62 -4.77 18.48
N GLU A 83 31.50 -4.70 19.80
CA GLU A 83 32.56 -4.21 20.68
C GLU A 83 33.65 -5.27 20.87
N LEU A 84 33.26 -6.54 21.03
CA LEU A 84 34.19 -7.67 21.07
C LEU A 84 34.93 -7.87 19.74
N ALA A 85 34.25 -7.65 18.61
CA ALA A 85 34.86 -7.71 17.28
C ALA A 85 35.95 -6.64 17.12
N ARG A 86 35.70 -5.40 17.57
CA ARG A 86 36.73 -4.35 17.62
C ARG A 86 37.86 -4.70 18.59
N GLU A 87 37.55 -5.31 19.73
CA GLU A 87 38.55 -5.71 20.72
C GLU A 87 39.46 -6.83 20.19
N ILE A 88 38.91 -7.83 19.49
CA ILE A 88 39.67 -8.91 18.84
C ILE A 88 40.51 -8.36 17.68
N MET A 89 39.95 -7.49 16.84
CA MET A 89 40.68 -6.86 15.73
C MET A 89 41.85 -5.99 16.23
N ALA A 90 41.65 -5.26 17.34
CA ALA A 90 42.72 -4.51 18.00
C ALA A 90 43.78 -5.43 18.61
N LYS A 91 43.38 -6.58 19.17
CA LYS A 91 44.27 -7.55 19.82
C LYS A 91 45.11 -8.36 18.82
N GLU A 92 44.55 -8.65 17.64
CA GLU A 92 45.21 -9.34 16.52
C GLU A 92 45.92 -8.37 15.56
N GLY A 93 45.85 -7.05 15.82
CA GLY A 93 46.59 -6.02 15.07
C GLY A 93 46.03 -5.70 13.68
N MET A 94 44.72 -5.91 13.48
CA MET A 94 44.01 -5.74 12.20
C MET A 94 43.30 -4.38 12.04
N ASP A 95 43.46 -3.47 13.00
CA ASP A 95 42.91 -2.11 12.92
C ASP A 95 43.41 -1.38 11.66
N GLY A 96 42.48 -0.98 10.79
CA GLY A 96 42.73 -0.21 9.57
C GLY A 96 42.87 -0.99 8.26
N LEU A 97 42.66 -2.32 8.25
CA LEU A 97 42.82 -3.17 7.05
C LEU A 97 41.51 -3.59 6.37
N VAL A 98 40.35 -3.40 7.01
CA VAL A 98 39.04 -3.76 6.44
C VAL A 98 38.07 -2.59 6.63
N ASN A 99 37.68 -1.95 5.53
CA ASN A 99 36.52 -1.07 5.45
C ASN A 99 35.39 -1.84 4.76
N LEU A 100 34.21 -1.91 5.38
CA LEU A 100 32.96 -2.17 4.66
C LEU A 100 32.67 -0.94 3.80
N ILE A 101 32.62 -1.11 2.49
CA ILE A 101 32.33 -0.05 1.54
C ILE A 101 31.03 -0.43 0.84
N ASP A 102 29.99 0.38 1.00
CA ASP A 102 28.87 0.36 0.07
C ASP A 102 29.36 0.90 -1.27
N VAL A 103 29.36 0.02 -2.27
CA VAL A 103 29.80 0.36 -3.62
C VAL A 103 28.55 0.64 -4.43
N ALA A 104 28.41 1.89 -4.86
CA ALA A 104 27.28 2.31 -5.69
C ALA A 104 27.17 1.44 -6.96
N GLU A 105 25.93 1.15 -7.36
CA GLU A 105 25.63 0.24 -8.46
C GLU A 105 26.32 0.65 -9.76
N ASP A 106 26.43 1.96 -10.01
CA ASP A 106 27.11 2.53 -11.16
C ASP A 106 28.60 2.14 -11.24
N TYR A 107 29.29 2.06 -10.10
CA TYR A 107 30.66 1.60 -10.02
C TYR A 107 30.76 0.10 -10.32
N VAL A 108 29.87 -0.72 -9.75
CA VAL A 108 29.82 -2.17 -10.00
C VAL A 108 29.58 -2.45 -11.48
N MET A 109 28.60 -1.75 -12.07
CA MET A 109 28.29 -1.86 -13.50
C MET A 109 29.42 -1.33 -14.38
N GLY A 110 30.13 -0.28 -13.96
CA GLY A 110 31.33 0.20 -14.65
C GLY A 110 32.47 -0.82 -14.69
N VAL A 111 32.64 -1.62 -13.63
CA VAL A 111 33.59 -2.74 -13.59
C VAL A 111 33.11 -3.89 -14.48
N VAL A 112 31.82 -4.22 -14.47
CA VAL A 112 31.20 -5.22 -15.36
C VAL A 112 31.47 -4.86 -16.82
N ASP A 113 31.22 -3.61 -17.21
CA ASP A 113 31.45 -3.10 -18.57
C ASP A 113 32.92 -3.18 -18.97
N LEU A 114 33.84 -2.83 -18.06
CA LEU A 114 35.28 -2.89 -18.31
C LEU A 114 35.76 -4.33 -18.57
N ILE A 115 35.25 -5.29 -17.79
CA ILE A 115 35.59 -6.72 -17.95
C ILE A 115 34.90 -7.28 -19.20
N ALA A 116 33.66 -6.91 -19.50
CA ALA A 116 32.96 -7.29 -20.72
C ALA A 116 33.70 -6.78 -21.98
N ALA A 117 34.16 -5.52 -21.95
CA ALA A 117 34.92 -4.90 -23.04
C ALA A 117 36.31 -5.51 -23.25
N SER A 118 36.89 -6.11 -22.21
CA SER A 118 38.23 -6.75 -22.28
C SER A 118 38.28 -7.98 -23.19
N ARG A 119 37.11 -8.57 -23.53
CA ARG A 119 36.97 -9.86 -24.23
C ARG A 119 37.66 -11.04 -23.52
N LEU A 120 38.01 -10.88 -22.24
CA LEU A 120 38.59 -11.93 -21.40
C LEU A 120 37.52 -12.85 -20.81
N ALA A 121 36.30 -12.34 -20.65
CA ALA A 121 35.15 -13.08 -20.16
C ALA A 121 34.10 -13.28 -21.25
N ARG A 122 33.42 -14.43 -21.21
CA ARG A 122 32.29 -14.76 -22.12
C ARG A 122 30.98 -14.14 -21.63
N LEU A 123 30.86 -14.00 -20.31
CA LEU A 123 29.72 -13.44 -19.59
C LEU A 123 30.29 -12.77 -18.34
N VAL A 124 29.81 -11.57 -18.03
CA VAL A 124 30.13 -10.82 -16.82
C VAL A 124 28.81 -10.21 -16.37
N GLU A 125 28.42 -10.50 -15.15
CA GLU A 125 27.23 -9.95 -14.50
C GLU A 125 27.56 -9.76 -13.02
N PRO A 126 26.90 -8.80 -12.33
CA PRO A 126 26.98 -8.73 -10.89
C PRO A 126 26.42 -10.01 -10.26
N ASN A 127 26.86 -10.32 -9.05
CA ASN A 127 26.14 -11.29 -8.23
C ASN A 127 24.89 -10.60 -7.66
N TYR A 128 23.73 -10.88 -8.23
CA TYR A 128 22.46 -10.40 -7.71
C TYR A 128 22.10 -11.22 -6.46
N ILE A 129 21.92 -10.54 -5.33
CA ILE A 129 21.36 -11.13 -4.11
C ILE A 129 19.84 -11.09 -4.26
N PHE A 130 19.18 -12.23 -4.07
CA PHE A 130 17.73 -12.34 -4.10
C PHE A 130 17.24 -12.50 -2.66
N HIS A 131 16.31 -11.64 -2.25
CA HIS A 131 15.55 -11.79 -1.01
C HIS A 131 14.14 -12.30 -1.36
N ALA A 132 13.51 -13.02 -0.44
CA ALA A 132 12.07 -13.23 -0.53
C ALA A 132 11.41 -11.89 -0.18
N ASN A 133 10.51 -11.41 -1.04
CA ASN A 133 9.78 -10.18 -0.77
C ASN A 133 8.88 -10.37 0.46
N TYR A 134 8.64 -9.31 1.22
CA TYR A 134 7.65 -9.25 2.28
C TYR A 134 6.25 -9.51 1.73
N THR A 135 5.54 -10.44 2.36
CA THR A 135 4.17 -10.83 2.04
C THR A 135 3.37 -10.71 3.35
N PRO A 136 2.39 -9.78 3.43
CA PRO A 136 1.48 -9.68 4.57
C PRO A 136 0.75 -11.00 4.86
N ASN A 137 0.39 -11.23 6.13
CA ASN A 137 -0.28 -12.47 6.57
C ASN A 137 -1.83 -12.44 6.53
N ASP A 138 -2.41 -11.35 6.03
CA ASP A 138 -3.84 -11.05 6.01
C ASP A 138 -4.64 -12.08 5.18
N GLU A 139 -5.85 -12.42 5.64
CA GLU A 139 -6.64 -13.57 5.14
C GLU A 139 -6.87 -13.50 3.61
N TYR A 140 -7.12 -12.30 3.10
CA TYR A 140 -7.45 -12.06 1.70
C TYR A 140 -6.29 -11.50 0.88
N PHE A 141 -5.09 -11.37 1.45
CA PHE A 141 -3.87 -11.05 0.70
C PHE A 141 -3.39 -12.27 -0.12
N VAL A 142 -4.17 -12.58 -1.16
CA VAL A 142 -4.00 -13.73 -2.02
C VAL A 142 -3.78 -13.25 -3.45
N ASN A 143 -2.79 -13.81 -4.13
CA ASN A 143 -2.61 -13.61 -5.57
C ASN A 143 -3.57 -14.53 -6.35
N SER A 144 -4.59 -13.95 -6.98
CA SER A 144 -5.50 -14.69 -7.85
C SER A 144 -5.26 -14.35 -9.31
N SER A 145 -5.22 -15.38 -10.17
CA SER A 145 -5.29 -15.20 -11.63
C SER A 145 -6.70 -14.92 -12.15
N ASP A 146 -7.71 -15.04 -11.30
CA ASP A 146 -9.12 -14.81 -11.61
C ASP A 146 -9.71 -13.82 -10.59
N PRO A 147 -9.70 -12.52 -10.91
CA PRO A 147 -10.29 -11.48 -10.06
C PRO A 147 -11.77 -11.23 -10.37
N SER A 148 -12.46 -12.14 -11.08
CA SER A 148 -13.82 -11.90 -11.56
C SER A 148 -14.88 -11.89 -10.44
N PRO A 149 -16.02 -11.23 -10.67
CA PRO A 149 -17.14 -11.30 -9.74
C PRO A 149 -17.58 -12.76 -9.50
N GLY A 150 -17.51 -13.20 -8.24
CA GLY A 150 -17.81 -14.58 -7.83
C GLY A 150 -16.58 -15.47 -7.60
N ALA A 151 -15.38 -14.99 -7.92
CA ALA A 151 -14.14 -15.59 -7.45
C ALA A 151 -13.94 -15.34 -5.94
N PRO A 152 -13.14 -16.17 -5.24
CA PRO A 152 -12.78 -15.92 -3.85
C PRO A 152 -12.07 -14.55 -3.66
N PRO A 153 -12.13 -13.99 -2.44
CA PRO A 153 -11.40 -12.77 -2.08
C PRO A 153 -9.91 -12.85 -2.43
N ASN A 154 -9.38 -11.75 -2.97
CA ASN A 154 -7.98 -11.65 -3.37
C ASN A 154 -7.56 -10.18 -3.56
N GLN A 155 -6.25 -9.94 -3.54
CA GLN A 155 -5.67 -8.61 -3.75
C GLN A 155 -4.64 -8.62 -4.90
N TYR A 156 -5.05 -9.16 -6.05
CA TYR A 156 -4.20 -9.36 -7.24
C TYR A 156 -3.46 -8.08 -7.70
N ALA A 157 -4.04 -6.90 -7.48
CA ALA A 157 -3.48 -5.61 -7.86
C ALA A 157 -2.10 -5.35 -7.22
N PHE A 158 -1.91 -5.68 -5.94
CA PHE A 158 -0.64 -5.52 -5.24
C PHE A 158 0.48 -6.40 -5.83
N PHE A 159 0.14 -7.58 -6.35
CA PHE A 159 1.10 -8.44 -7.04
C PHE A 159 1.49 -7.89 -8.42
N ILE A 160 0.58 -7.16 -9.08
CA ILE A 160 0.85 -6.52 -10.36
C ILE A 160 1.77 -5.30 -10.20
N THR A 161 1.51 -4.48 -9.19
CA THR A 161 2.37 -3.33 -8.83
C THR A 161 3.68 -3.76 -8.20
N ASN A 162 3.83 -5.04 -7.85
CA ASN A 162 4.98 -5.58 -7.14
C ASN A 162 5.16 -4.92 -5.76
N ALA A 163 4.03 -4.68 -5.06
CA ALA A 163 3.97 -4.02 -3.76
C ALA A 163 4.83 -4.74 -2.71
N GLU A 164 4.90 -6.06 -2.76
CA GLU A 164 5.75 -6.88 -1.88
C GLU A 164 7.22 -6.40 -1.87
N ALA A 165 7.77 -6.01 -3.03
CA ALA A 165 9.13 -5.47 -3.10
C ALA A 165 9.22 -4.02 -2.58
N GLY A 166 8.13 -3.27 -2.63
CA GLY A 166 8.03 -1.95 -1.99
C GLY A 166 8.01 -2.06 -0.47
N TRP A 167 7.26 -3.03 0.05
CA TRP A 167 7.13 -3.30 1.47
C TRP A 167 8.40 -3.83 2.13
N ASP A 168 9.31 -4.44 1.36
CA ASP A 168 10.70 -4.69 1.82
C ASP A 168 11.43 -3.41 2.23
N SER A 169 11.03 -2.26 1.68
CA SER A 169 11.60 -0.95 2.02
C SER A 169 10.79 -0.23 3.09
N THR A 170 9.47 -0.18 2.93
CA THR A 170 8.54 0.42 3.89
C THR A 170 7.11 -0.02 3.63
N THR A 171 6.38 -0.26 4.71
CA THR A 171 4.93 -0.53 4.75
C THR A 171 4.13 0.70 5.18
N GLY A 172 4.78 1.87 5.26
CA GLY A 172 4.25 3.07 5.90
C GLY A 172 4.80 3.28 7.31
N SER A 173 4.34 4.35 7.96
CA SER A 173 4.71 4.73 9.33
C SER A 173 3.51 5.38 10.00
N PRO A 174 3.28 5.17 11.31
CA PRO A 174 2.17 5.83 12.02
C PRO A 174 2.33 7.36 12.07
N ASP A 175 3.52 7.88 11.75
CA ASP A 175 3.75 9.32 11.61
C ASP A 175 3.16 9.90 10.31
N VAL A 176 2.82 9.07 9.32
CA VAL A 176 2.22 9.49 8.04
C VAL A 176 0.72 9.38 8.13
N LYS A 177 0.03 10.49 7.89
CA LYS A 177 -1.42 10.61 7.98
C LYS A 177 -2.04 10.76 6.59
N ILE A 178 -2.95 9.86 6.26
CA ILE A 178 -3.71 9.82 5.00
C ILE A 178 -5.13 10.27 5.31
N LEU A 179 -5.51 11.45 4.81
CA LEU A 179 -6.88 11.95 4.88
C LEU A 179 -7.71 11.33 3.76
N ILE A 180 -8.81 10.68 4.13
CA ILE A 180 -9.83 10.15 3.20
C ILE A 180 -10.97 11.15 3.13
N VAL A 181 -11.05 11.89 2.01
CA VAL A 181 -12.16 12.83 1.75
C VAL A 181 -13.23 12.10 0.96
N ASP A 182 -14.24 11.58 1.65
CA ASP A 182 -15.21 10.63 1.09
C ASP A 182 -16.55 10.65 1.87
N SER A 183 -17.29 9.55 1.87
CA SER A 183 -18.59 9.38 2.56
C SER A 183 -18.51 9.09 4.06
N GLY A 184 -17.30 9.12 4.62
CA GLY A 184 -17.01 8.66 5.98
C GLY A 184 -16.31 7.29 5.98
N VAL A 185 -15.81 6.88 7.15
CA VAL A 185 -15.10 5.62 7.34
C VAL A 185 -15.69 4.91 8.55
N ASP A 186 -15.88 3.60 8.44
CA ASP A 186 -16.25 2.72 9.54
C ASP A 186 -15.09 2.69 10.55
N LEU A 187 -15.20 3.51 11.59
CA LEU A 187 -14.11 3.78 12.54
C LEU A 187 -13.83 2.58 13.44
N ASP A 188 -14.82 1.73 13.72
CA ASP A 188 -14.69 0.52 14.53
C ASP A 188 -14.51 -0.77 13.72
N HIS A 189 -14.35 -0.67 12.39
CA HIS A 189 -13.99 -1.81 11.54
C HIS A 189 -12.71 -2.50 12.06
N PRO A 190 -12.73 -3.81 12.38
CA PRO A 190 -11.60 -4.49 13.00
C PRO A 190 -10.29 -4.45 12.19
N ASP A 191 -10.42 -4.29 10.88
CA ASP A 191 -9.31 -4.20 9.93
C ASP A 191 -8.79 -2.77 9.68
N LEU A 192 -9.41 -1.77 10.32
CA LEU A 192 -9.05 -0.34 10.22
C LEU A 192 -8.75 0.29 11.58
N PHE A 193 -9.43 -0.16 12.64
CA PHE A 193 -9.46 0.48 13.96
C PHE A 193 -8.08 0.94 14.45
N SER A 194 -7.06 0.06 14.45
CA SER A 194 -5.73 0.44 14.95
C SER A 194 -4.98 1.45 14.07
N ASN A 195 -5.42 1.65 12.83
CA ASN A 195 -4.88 2.64 11.89
C ASN A 195 -5.70 3.93 11.84
N ILE A 196 -6.85 4.01 12.50
CA ILE A 196 -7.55 5.29 12.66
C ILE A 196 -6.64 6.26 13.44
N TRP A 197 -6.56 7.48 12.95
CA TRP A 197 -5.86 8.58 13.60
C TRP A 197 -6.72 9.12 14.74
N VAL A 198 -6.06 9.43 15.85
CA VAL A 198 -6.68 10.10 17.00
C VAL A 198 -6.06 11.48 17.10
N ASN A 199 -6.88 12.53 17.12
CA ASN A 199 -6.45 13.90 17.31
C ASN A 199 -5.94 14.06 18.74
N PRO A 200 -4.62 14.25 18.96
CA PRO A 200 -4.08 14.40 20.31
C PRO A 200 -4.57 15.67 21.02
N GLY A 201 -5.21 16.59 20.28
CA GLY A 201 -5.85 17.78 20.79
C GLY A 201 -7.22 17.53 21.43
N GLU A 202 -7.92 16.49 20.98
CA GLU A 202 -9.26 16.09 21.44
C GLU A 202 -9.24 14.80 22.28
N ASP A 203 -8.12 14.06 22.29
CA ASP A 203 -7.84 12.93 23.19
C ASP A 203 -7.60 13.44 24.63
N MET A 204 -8.68 13.57 25.41
CA MET A 204 -8.65 14.23 26.72
C MET A 204 -7.86 13.43 27.76
N ASP A 205 -7.91 12.11 27.70
CA ASP A 205 -7.26 11.24 28.68
C ASP A 205 -5.87 10.73 28.22
N GLY A 206 -5.57 10.88 26.93
CA GLY A 206 -4.28 10.60 26.30
C GLY A 206 -4.03 9.13 26.02
N ASP A 207 -5.07 8.30 25.93
CA ASP A 207 -4.95 6.87 25.72
C ASP A 207 -4.88 6.45 24.24
N GLY A 208 -5.21 7.39 23.33
CA GLY A 208 -5.13 7.23 21.89
C GLY A 208 -6.10 6.18 21.34
N ILE A 209 -7.24 5.95 21.99
CA ILE A 209 -8.30 5.08 21.50
C ILE A 209 -9.16 5.82 20.45
N PRO A 210 -9.27 5.28 19.22
CA PRO A 210 -10.24 5.78 18.26
C PRO A 210 -11.66 5.47 18.71
N TYR A 211 -12.60 6.34 18.32
CA TYR A 211 -14.02 6.17 18.65
C TYR A 211 -14.25 6.06 20.17
N ASP A 212 -13.53 6.88 20.95
CA ASP A 212 -13.67 6.95 22.40
C ASP A 212 -14.66 8.06 22.81
N LEU A 213 -15.79 7.64 23.36
CA LEU A 213 -16.85 8.54 23.83
C LEU A 213 -16.48 9.25 25.12
N ASP A 214 -15.51 8.73 25.89
CA ASP A 214 -15.04 9.40 27.10
C ASP A 214 -14.25 10.68 26.76
N ASP A 215 -13.79 10.81 25.50
CA ASP A 215 -13.07 11.95 24.94
C ASP A 215 -13.97 12.99 24.22
N VAL A 216 -15.28 12.75 24.17
CA VAL A 216 -16.22 13.66 23.50
C VAL A 216 -16.97 14.50 24.53
N ASN A 217 -16.81 15.83 24.49
CA ASN A 217 -17.31 16.73 25.55
C ASN A 217 -18.09 17.96 25.06
N GLY A 218 -18.23 18.15 23.74
CA GLY A 218 -18.92 19.30 23.14
C GLY A 218 -18.05 20.56 23.04
N ILE A 219 -16.74 20.46 23.17
CA ILE A 219 -15.78 21.56 23.16
C ILE A 219 -14.73 21.29 22.07
N ASP A 220 -14.27 22.37 21.43
CA ASP A 220 -13.07 22.39 20.60
C ASP A 220 -11.88 22.61 21.55
N ASP A 221 -11.27 21.51 22.01
CA ASP A 221 -10.26 21.51 23.07
C ASP A 221 -8.88 21.98 22.54
N ASP A 222 -8.59 21.74 21.27
CA ASP A 222 -7.35 22.16 20.63
C ASP A 222 -7.39 23.57 19.98
N GLY A 223 -8.59 24.13 19.84
CA GLY A 223 -8.86 25.45 19.29
C GLY A 223 -8.69 25.54 17.77
N ASN A 224 -8.77 24.42 17.05
CA ASN A 224 -8.60 24.32 15.60
C ASN A 224 -9.86 24.77 14.82
N GLY A 225 -10.98 24.98 15.52
CA GLY A 225 -12.27 25.42 14.97
C GLY A 225 -13.27 24.30 14.73
N PHE A 226 -12.95 23.06 15.10
CA PHE A 226 -13.77 21.87 14.98
C PHE A 226 -13.98 21.29 16.38
N VAL A 227 -15.23 21.12 16.77
CA VAL A 227 -15.60 20.60 18.10
C VAL A 227 -15.51 19.07 18.04
N ASP A 228 -14.86 18.43 19.01
CA ASP A 228 -14.79 16.97 19.15
C ASP A 228 -14.34 16.23 17.87
N ASP A 229 -13.39 16.77 17.11
CA ASP A 229 -12.90 16.17 15.86
C ASP A 229 -11.87 15.03 16.09
N LEU A 230 -12.18 14.12 17.02
CA LEU A 230 -11.27 13.09 17.55
C LEU A 230 -10.67 12.20 16.45
N ASN A 231 -11.46 11.80 15.45
CA ASN A 231 -10.99 10.92 14.36
C ASN A 231 -11.13 11.58 12.97
N GLY A 232 -11.46 12.86 12.94
CA GLY A 232 -11.89 13.54 11.73
C GLY A 232 -13.14 14.38 11.95
N HIS A 233 -13.76 14.84 10.85
CA HIS A 233 -14.91 15.73 10.92
C HIS A 233 -15.97 15.44 9.84
N ASP A 234 -17.23 15.76 10.15
CA ASP A 234 -18.40 15.63 9.28
C ASP A 234 -18.96 16.99 8.82
N TRP A 235 -19.03 17.18 7.49
CA TRP A 235 -19.62 18.36 6.85
C TRP A 235 -20.98 18.13 6.21
N VAL A 236 -21.53 16.92 6.30
CA VAL A 236 -22.80 16.53 5.69
C VAL A 236 -23.96 16.76 6.67
N GLY A 237 -23.79 16.36 7.93
CA GLY A 237 -24.86 16.37 8.93
C GLY A 237 -25.93 15.28 8.68
N PRO A 238 -27.14 15.39 9.26
CA PRO A 238 -28.15 14.33 9.20
C PRO A 238 -28.61 14.04 7.76
N ALA A 239 -29.11 12.82 7.53
CA ALA A 239 -29.34 12.16 6.24
C ALA A 239 -30.19 12.92 5.18
N ASP A 240 -30.80 14.07 5.46
CA ASP A 240 -31.55 14.83 4.45
C ASP A 240 -30.70 15.82 3.62
N GLY A 241 -29.39 15.92 3.92
CA GLY A 241 -28.45 16.75 3.17
C GLY A 241 -28.76 18.25 3.26
N ARG A 242 -29.50 18.71 4.29
CA ARG A 242 -29.75 20.13 4.50
C ARG A 242 -28.78 20.73 5.49
N MET A 243 -27.85 21.50 4.94
CA MET A 243 -27.06 22.51 5.67
C MET A 243 -27.94 23.31 6.64
N LEU A 244 -27.61 23.23 7.94
CA LEU A 244 -27.91 24.17 9.02
C LEU A 244 -29.16 25.05 8.77
N GLY A 245 -30.34 24.50 9.08
CA GLY A 245 -31.59 25.19 8.76
C GLY A 245 -32.86 24.66 9.41
N GLY A 246 -32.84 24.36 10.71
CA GLY A 246 -34.07 24.34 11.53
C GLY A 246 -34.82 23.01 11.63
N VAL A 247 -34.13 21.88 11.51
CA VAL A 247 -34.59 20.62 12.11
C VAL A 247 -34.17 20.58 13.59
N ASP A 248 -35.06 20.06 14.42
CA ASP A 248 -34.87 19.90 15.86
C ASP A 248 -33.60 19.06 16.11
N PRO A 249 -32.63 19.52 16.93
CA PRO A 249 -31.45 18.71 17.28
C PRO A 249 -31.80 17.35 17.89
N ALA A 250 -33.05 17.18 18.35
CA ALA A 250 -33.58 15.94 18.92
C ALA A 250 -34.22 14.99 17.88
N GLU A 251 -34.14 15.27 16.58
CA GLU A 251 -34.63 14.39 15.51
C GLU A 251 -33.57 14.11 14.45
N ASP A 252 -32.37 13.80 14.91
CA ASP A 252 -31.61 12.72 14.31
C ASP A 252 -32.50 11.45 14.34
N TRP A 253 -33.15 11.14 13.22
CA TRP A 253 -33.72 9.81 12.98
C TRP A 253 -32.75 9.06 12.08
N ASN A 254 -31.48 8.99 12.48
CA ASN A 254 -30.48 8.18 11.85
C ASN A 254 -30.01 7.14 12.88
N PRO A 255 -30.58 5.92 12.90
CA PRO A 255 -30.08 4.83 13.73
C PRO A 255 -28.65 4.39 13.36
N ASP A 256 -28.03 5.06 12.39
CA ASP A 256 -26.81 4.68 11.69
C ASP A 256 -25.51 5.00 12.42
N ILE A 257 -25.52 5.88 13.42
CA ILE A 257 -24.37 6.07 14.32
C ILE A 257 -24.48 4.97 15.37
N HIS A 258 -23.42 4.18 15.58
CA HIS A 258 -23.42 3.13 16.60
C HIS A 258 -23.97 3.68 17.92
N TYR A 259 -25.13 3.12 18.32
CA TYR A 259 -26.14 3.56 19.29
C TYR A 259 -25.68 3.88 20.73
N TYR A 260 -24.40 4.08 20.99
CA TYR A 260 -23.90 4.42 22.31
C TYR A 260 -23.43 5.88 22.32
N GLY A 261 -24.33 6.85 22.48
CA GLY A 261 -23.85 8.21 22.78
C GLY A 261 -24.81 9.36 22.55
N ASP A 262 -25.71 9.27 21.56
CA ASP A 262 -26.53 10.42 21.14
C ASP A 262 -27.40 10.97 22.28
N ASP A 263 -26.90 12.03 22.92
CA ASP A 263 -27.57 12.84 23.93
C ASP A 263 -28.15 14.14 23.33
N GLY A 264 -28.27 14.22 22.01
CA GLY A 264 -28.88 15.32 21.29
C GLY A 264 -27.94 16.48 20.98
N TRP A 265 -26.62 16.24 20.97
CA TRP A 265 -25.64 17.14 20.39
C TRP A 265 -25.12 16.53 19.10
N GLY A 266 -25.33 17.21 17.97
CA GLY A 266 -24.79 16.79 16.67
C GLY A 266 -23.28 16.91 16.67
N GLU A 267 -22.60 15.88 17.18
CA GLU A 267 -21.17 15.68 17.12
C GLU A 267 -20.74 15.51 15.66
N PRO A 268 -19.57 16.02 15.24
CA PRO A 268 -19.10 15.79 13.89
C PRO A 268 -18.45 14.40 13.79
N ASP A 269 -19.24 13.35 14.04
CA ASP A 269 -18.82 11.96 13.84
C ASP A 269 -18.59 11.72 12.34
N PRO A 270 -17.32 11.51 11.89
CA PRO A 270 -17.03 11.31 10.48
C PRO A 270 -17.31 9.87 10.04
N SER A 271 -17.93 9.04 10.88
CA SER A 271 -18.30 7.67 10.53
C SER A 271 -19.30 7.64 9.35
N CYS A 272 -19.20 6.57 8.56
CA CYS A 272 -20.12 6.37 7.43
C CYS A 272 -21.56 6.01 7.85
N GLY A 273 -21.72 5.54 9.09
CA GLY A 273 -22.94 4.97 9.66
C GLY A 273 -23.32 3.55 9.17
N ASP A 274 -24.41 2.95 9.69
CA ASP A 274 -24.93 1.62 9.30
C ASP A 274 -25.87 1.56 8.09
N GLY A 275 -26.21 2.70 7.49
CA GLY A 275 -26.97 2.77 6.25
C GLY A 275 -28.39 2.23 6.35
N VAL A 276 -29.15 2.52 7.41
CA VAL A 276 -30.56 2.18 7.63
C VAL A 276 -31.47 3.40 7.42
N ASP A 277 -32.23 3.37 6.30
CA ASP A 277 -33.29 4.35 6.00
C ASP A 277 -34.45 4.31 7.03
N ALA A 278 -34.30 5.06 8.13
CA ALA A 278 -35.38 5.26 9.10
C ALA A 278 -36.46 6.24 8.63
N SER A 279 -36.29 6.89 7.46
CA SER A 279 -37.30 7.81 6.90
C SER A 279 -38.55 7.04 6.43
N GLY A 280 -38.42 5.73 6.18
CA GLY A 280 -39.53 4.87 5.78
C GLY A 280 -40.15 5.27 4.44
N PHE A 281 -39.50 6.15 3.68
CA PHE A 281 -40.02 6.65 2.42
C PHE A 281 -39.72 5.72 1.25
N GLY A 282 -38.83 4.73 1.38
CA GLY A 282 -38.77 3.53 0.51
C GLY A 282 -38.74 3.83 -1.00
N LEU A 283 -38.29 5.02 -1.37
CA LEU A 283 -38.41 5.55 -2.73
C LEU A 283 -37.08 5.64 -3.46
N MET A 284 -35.94 5.37 -2.80
CA MET A 284 -34.63 5.36 -3.46
C MET A 284 -33.83 4.13 -3.02
N PRO A 285 -33.50 3.21 -3.95
CA PRO A 285 -32.55 2.16 -3.67
C PRO A 285 -31.14 2.74 -3.70
N ALA A 286 -30.35 2.39 -2.68
CA ALA A 286 -28.89 2.38 -2.60
C ALA A 286 -28.23 3.49 -1.74
N ASP A 287 -28.10 3.18 -0.45
CA ASP A 287 -27.02 3.60 0.47
C ASP A 287 -25.65 3.07 -0.01
N ALA A 288 -25.35 3.24 -1.31
CA ALA A 288 -24.13 2.74 -1.95
C ALA A 288 -22.91 3.59 -1.59
N GLY A 289 -23.12 4.79 -1.06
CA GLY A 289 -22.06 5.67 -0.58
C GLY A 289 -21.54 5.26 0.80
N VAL A 290 -22.36 4.66 1.67
CA VAL A 290 -22.00 4.32 3.06
C VAL A 290 -20.67 3.56 3.13
N SER A 291 -20.46 2.58 2.27
CA SER A 291 -19.24 1.77 2.28
C SER A 291 -18.07 2.33 1.48
N HIS A 292 -18.26 3.38 0.70
CA HIS A 292 -17.27 3.82 -0.29
C HIS A 292 -15.99 4.36 0.36
N GLY A 293 -16.09 5.24 1.36
CA GLY A 293 -14.94 5.74 2.10
C GLY A 293 -14.25 4.66 2.92
N THR A 294 -15.02 3.79 3.59
CA THR A 294 -14.50 2.59 4.28
C THR A 294 -13.70 1.69 3.33
N HIS A 295 -14.20 1.45 2.12
CA HIS A 295 -13.50 0.64 1.11
C HIS A 295 -12.20 1.30 0.67
N CYS A 296 -12.22 2.62 0.44
CA CYS A 296 -11.02 3.38 0.11
C CYS A 296 -9.99 3.38 1.23
N ALA A 297 -10.43 3.51 2.49
CA ALA A 297 -9.59 3.49 3.67
C ALA A 297 -8.85 2.15 3.81
N GLY A 298 -9.53 1.01 3.59
CA GLY A 298 -8.89 -0.31 3.60
C GLY A 298 -7.88 -0.51 2.49
N ILE A 299 -8.11 0.05 1.30
CA ILE A 299 -7.11 -0.01 0.22
C ILE A 299 -5.87 0.80 0.58
N ALA A 300 -6.04 2.00 1.13
CA ALA A 300 -4.93 2.88 1.47
C ALA A 300 -4.12 2.33 2.65
N ALA A 301 -4.78 1.98 3.74
CA ALA A 301 -4.11 1.65 5.00
C ALA A 301 -4.89 0.62 5.85
N GLY A 302 -5.53 -0.37 5.23
CA GLY A 302 -5.95 -1.59 5.92
C GLY A 302 -4.80 -2.18 6.75
N VAL A 303 -5.09 -2.57 7.99
CA VAL A 303 -4.09 -3.04 8.95
C VAL A 303 -3.40 -4.27 8.38
N MET A 304 -2.08 -4.20 8.22
CA MET A 304 -1.30 -5.36 7.78
C MET A 304 -0.98 -6.30 8.94
N ASP A 305 -0.73 -7.56 8.59
CA ASP A 305 -0.16 -8.59 9.46
C ASP A 305 -1.03 -8.95 10.69
N ASN A 306 -2.35 -8.74 10.60
CA ASN A 306 -3.30 -9.02 11.68
C ASN A 306 -4.03 -10.38 11.54
N GLU A 307 -3.64 -11.21 10.57
CA GLU A 307 -4.25 -12.49 10.19
C GLU A 307 -5.74 -12.40 9.79
N TYR A 308 -6.24 -11.20 9.52
CA TYR A 308 -7.64 -10.89 9.23
C TYR A 308 -7.73 -10.07 7.94
N GLY A 309 -8.87 -10.11 7.26
CA GLY A 309 -9.18 -9.12 6.23
C GLY A 309 -8.17 -8.93 5.11
N VAL A 310 -7.86 -7.66 4.81
CA VAL A 310 -7.07 -7.21 3.66
C VAL A 310 -5.84 -6.42 4.10
N ALA A 311 -4.75 -6.51 3.35
CA ALA A 311 -3.61 -5.62 3.54
C ALA A 311 -3.84 -4.28 2.81
N GLY A 312 -3.61 -3.15 3.47
CA GLY A 312 -3.56 -1.84 2.80
C GLY A 312 -2.33 -1.64 1.92
N ALA A 313 -2.26 -0.56 1.15
CA ALA A 313 -1.06 -0.19 0.41
C ALA A 313 0.05 0.30 1.35
N ALA A 314 -0.34 1.02 2.41
CA ALA A 314 0.52 1.56 3.45
C ALA A 314 -0.07 1.23 4.84
N GLY A 315 -0.21 -0.07 5.14
CA GLY A 315 -0.94 -0.58 6.31
C GLY A 315 -0.34 -0.27 7.69
N HIS A 316 0.72 0.54 7.78
CA HIS A 316 1.21 1.11 9.04
C HIS A 316 1.03 2.64 9.13
N CYS A 317 0.40 3.28 8.14
CA CYS A 317 0.00 4.69 8.18
C CYS A 317 -1.28 4.91 8.97
N LYS A 318 -1.54 6.17 9.33
CA LYS A 318 -2.76 6.59 10.03
C LYS A 318 -3.80 7.17 9.07
N ILE A 319 -5.07 6.89 9.33
CA ILE A 319 -6.22 7.31 8.53
C ILE A 319 -6.95 8.43 9.26
N ILE A 320 -7.10 9.57 8.60
CA ILE A 320 -7.98 10.65 9.05
C ILE A 320 -9.24 10.62 8.18
N THR A 321 -10.41 10.85 8.76
CA THR A 321 -11.67 10.81 8.02
C THR A 321 -12.22 12.22 7.81
N ALA A 322 -12.53 12.56 6.56
CA ALA A 322 -13.32 13.75 6.22
C ALA A 322 -14.59 13.32 5.52
N ARG A 323 -15.72 13.35 6.24
CA ARG A 323 -17.02 13.01 5.68
C ARG A 323 -17.59 14.21 4.94
N CYS A 324 -17.56 14.13 3.63
CA CYS A 324 -18.00 15.18 2.71
C CYS A 324 -19.07 14.70 1.73
N MET A 325 -19.46 13.42 1.79
CA MET A 325 -20.54 12.83 1.00
C MET A 325 -21.56 12.13 1.88
N ASN A 326 -22.81 12.22 1.47
CA ASN A 326 -23.92 11.56 2.13
C ASN A 326 -23.95 10.04 1.79
N PRO A 327 -24.82 9.26 2.46
CA PRO A 327 -25.01 7.83 2.20
C PRO A 327 -25.30 7.45 0.75
N GLU A 328 -25.82 8.36 -0.08
CA GLU A 328 -26.02 8.15 -1.52
C GLU A 328 -24.76 8.41 -2.37
N GLY A 329 -23.63 8.78 -1.76
CA GLY A 329 -22.38 9.11 -2.44
C GLY A 329 -22.40 10.49 -3.10
N SER A 330 -23.26 11.40 -2.63
CA SER A 330 -23.37 12.78 -3.11
C SER A 330 -22.77 13.76 -2.10
N GLY A 331 -21.90 14.65 -2.56
CA GLY A 331 -21.28 15.68 -1.73
C GLY A 331 -21.48 17.08 -2.32
N ASP A 332 -21.69 18.05 -1.44
CA ASP A 332 -21.69 19.47 -1.82
C ASP A 332 -20.25 19.97 -2.01
N MET A 333 -20.05 20.88 -2.98
CA MET A 333 -18.72 21.42 -3.26
C MET A 333 -18.09 22.13 -2.06
N ASP A 334 -18.91 22.78 -1.23
CA ASP A 334 -18.45 23.49 -0.02
C ASP A 334 -17.91 22.49 1.01
N ALA A 335 -18.55 21.32 1.16
CA ALA A 335 -18.08 20.24 2.03
C ALA A 335 -16.74 19.66 1.54
N LEU A 336 -16.62 19.39 0.23
CA LEU A 336 -15.37 18.90 -0.36
C LEU A 336 -14.20 19.88 -0.18
N ILE A 337 -14.45 21.18 -0.37
CA ILE A 337 -13.45 22.23 -0.13
C ILE A 337 -13.05 22.25 1.36
N ALA A 338 -14.02 22.21 2.27
CA ALA A 338 -13.76 22.22 3.70
C ALA A 338 -12.97 20.99 4.15
N GLY A 339 -13.28 19.79 3.64
CA GLY A 339 -12.52 18.57 3.92
C GLY A 339 -11.07 18.66 3.44
N ILE A 340 -10.81 19.24 2.27
CA ILE A 340 -9.43 19.46 1.78
C ILE A 340 -8.68 20.46 2.67
N GLU A 341 -9.32 21.57 3.04
CA GLU A 341 -8.71 22.58 3.92
C GLU A 341 -8.50 22.05 5.34
N TYR A 342 -9.37 21.18 5.83
CA TYR A 342 -9.22 20.47 7.10
C TYR A 342 -7.93 19.66 7.13
N GLY A 343 -7.59 18.95 6.05
CA GLY A 343 -6.31 18.25 5.92
C GLY A 343 -5.09 19.14 6.18
N ILE A 344 -5.16 20.44 5.86
CA ILE A 344 -4.09 21.40 6.19
C ILE A 344 -4.03 21.64 7.69
N ILE A 345 -5.19 21.76 8.34
CA ILE A 345 -5.36 22.11 9.74
C ILE A 345 -4.86 20.98 10.64
N VAL A 346 -5.29 19.75 10.37
CA VAL A 346 -4.86 18.56 11.13
C VAL A 346 -3.52 17.98 10.65
N GLY A 347 -2.93 18.61 9.63
CA GLY A 347 -1.61 18.29 9.11
C GLY A 347 -1.52 16.91 8.47
N ALA A 348 -2.49 16.57 7.62
CA ALA A 348 -2.44 15.39 6.76
C ALA A 348 -1.24 15.46 5.80
N ASP A 349 -0.55 14.35 5.61
CA ASP A 349 0.56 14.24 4.67
C ASP A 349 0.06 13.93 3.26
N VAL A 350 -0.99 13.10 3.16
CA VAL A 350 -1.63 12.70 1.92
C VAL A 350 -3.14 12.97 2.01
N ILE A 351 -3.73 13.52 0.96
CA ILE A 351 -5.17 13.73 0.82
C ILE A 351 -5.66 12.90 -0.36
N SER A 352 -6.41 11.84 -0.07
CA SER A 352 -7.00 10.93 -1.05
C SER A 352 -8.44 11.36 -1.36
N MET A 353 -8.71 11.59 -2.66
CA MET A 353 -9.97 12.10 -3.16
C MET A 353 -10.55 11.14 -4.22
N SER A 354 -11.30 10.14 -3.75
CA SER A 354 -11.94 9.13 -4.60
C SER A 354 -13.24 9.61 -5.27
N PHE A 355 -13.28 10.89 -5.64
CA PHE A 355 -14.41 11.55 -6.27
C PHE A 355 -14.02 12.34 -7.52
N GLY A 356 -15.02 12.59 -8.37
CA GLY A 356 -14.84 13.34 -9.61
C GLY A 356 -16.13 13.41 -10.41
N GLY A 357 -16.02 13.81 -11.68
CA GLY A 357 -17.18 13.92 -12.59
C GLY A 357 -17.89 15.27 -12.55
N LEU A 358 -17.28 16.29 -11.94
CA LEU A 358 -17.77 17.67 -12.00
C LEU A 358 -17.73 18.19 -13.44
N PHE A 359 -18.86 18.65 -13.95
CA PHE A 359 -18.93 19.39 -15.21
C PHE A 359 -18.41 20.82 -15.00
N GLY A 360 -17.13 21.05 -15.30
CA GLY A 360 -16.46 22.34 -15.16
C GLY A 360 -15.20 22.23 -14.32
N VAL A 361 -14.40 23.30 -14.26
CA VAL A 361 -13.20 23.43 -13.42
C VAL A 361 -13.53 24.47 -12.34
N PRO A 362 -14.10 24.06 -11.18
CA PRO A 362 -14.45 25.02 -10.15
C PRO A 362 -13.18 25.66 -9.55
N ALA A 363 -13.00 26.96 -9.80
CA ALA A 363 -11.83 27.70 -9.32
C ALA A 363 -11.67 27.67 -7.79
N ALA A 364 -12.76 27.54 -7.03
CA ALA A 364 -12.70 27.43 -5.58
C ALA A 364 -12.10 26.08 -5.13
N LEU A 365 -12.49 24.98 -5.78
CA LEU A 365 -11.94 23.66 -5.51
C LEU A 365 -10.46 23.57 -5.94
N GLU A 366 -10.10 24.20 -7.05
CA GLU A 366 -8.71 24.32 -7.51
C GLU A 366 -7.85 25.10 -6.50
N GLU A 367 -8.34 26.23 -5.98
CA GLU A 367 -7.63 27.02 -4.97
C GLU A 367 -7.44 26.26 -3.65
N ALA A 368 -8.42 25.44 -3.24
CA ALA A 368 -8.30 24.58 -2.07
C ALA A 368 -7.20 23.52 -2.26
N CYS A 369 -7.19 22.84 -3.41
CA CYS A 369 -6.14 21.87 -3.77
C CYS A 369 -4.75 22.54 -3.81
N ASP A 370 -4.66 23.71 -4.44
CA ASP A 370 -3.41 24.47 -4.50
C ASP A 370 -2.93 24.93 -3.11
N SER A 371 -3.86 25.26 -2.21
CA SER A 371 -3.53 25.64 -0.84
C SER A 371 -2.99 24.46 -0.04
N ALA A 372 -3.61 23.29 -0.14
CA ALA A 372 -3.11 22.07 0.49
C ALA A 372 -1.75 21.66 -0.07
N TYR A 373 -1.56 21.74 -1.39
CA TYR A 373 -0.28 21.46 -2.02
C TYR A 373 0.83 22.40 -1.53
N ARG A 374 0.53 23.71 -1.42
CA ARG A 374 1.47 24.71 -0.88
C ARG A 374 1.75 24.52 0.61
N ALA A 375 0.83 23.93 1.37
CA ALA A 375 1.02 23.55 2.76
C ALA A 375 1.90 22.30 2.92
N GLY A 376 2.11 21.53 1.85
CA GLY A 376 2.99 20.36 1.81
C GLY A 376 2.25 19.02 1.67
N CYS A 377 0.93 19.03 1.58
CA CYS A 377 0.13 17.82 1.38
C CYS A 377 0.34 17.28 -0.05
N ILE A 378 0.42 15.95 -0.17
CA ILE A 378 0.32 15.26 -1.45
C ILE A 378 -1.16 15.03 -1.74
N LEU A 379 -1.67 15.57 -2.84
CA LEU A 379 -3.06 15.36 -3.25
C LEU A 379 -3.15 14.29 -4.31
N VAL A 380 -4.04 13.33 -4.12
CA VAL A 380 -4.26 12.20 -5.04
C VAL A 380 -5.75 12.13 -5.35
N ALA A 381 -6.11 12.05 -6.64
CA ALA A 381 -7.52 12.01 -7.02
C ALA A 381 -7.81 11.05 -8.18
N ALA A 382 -9.02 10.48 -8.14
CA ALA A 382 -9.54 9.60 -9.17
C ALA A 382 -9.81 10.35 -10.49
N SER A 383 -9.31 9.81 -11.60
CA SER A 383 -9.41 10.44 -12.92
C SER A 383 -10.83 10.46 -13.52
N GLY A 384 -11.73 9.60 -13.04
CA GLY A 384 -13.13 9.47 -13.48
C GLY A 384 -13.48 8.13 -14.15
N ASN A 385 -14.77 7.80 -14.20
CA ASN A 385 -15.27 6.45 -14.53
C ASN A 385 -16.09 6.35 -15.84
N ASN A 386 -15.97 7.31 -16.76
CA ASN A 386 -16.77 7.34 -18.00
C ASN A 386 -16.05 6.79 -19.25
N GLY A 387 -14.79 6.38 -19.15
CA GLY A 387 -14.02 5.79 -20.26
C GLY A 387 -13.75 6.76 -21.42
N ILE A 388 -13.81 8.06 -21.16
CA ILE A 388 -13.62 9.12 -22.15
C ILE A 388 -12.26 9.83 -21.97
N SER A 389 -11.85 10.55 -23.02
CA SER A 389 -10.71 11.45 -22.95
C SER A 389 -11.07 12.71 -22.14
N GLY A 390 -10.16 13.13 -21.26
CA GLY A 390 -10.30 14.27 -20.35
C GLY A 390 -10.39 13.78 -18.92
N VAL A 391 -9.36 14.05 -18.11
CA VAL A 391 -9.35 13.78 -16.67
C VAL A 391 -10.33 14.73 -15.97
N ALA A 392 -11.13 14.22 -15.04
CA ALA A 392 -12.09 15.03 -14.30
C ALA A 392 -11.40 15.79 -13.14
N PRO A 393 -11.86 17.00 -12.79
CA PRO A 393 -11.49 17.62 -11.53
C PRO A 393 -11.96 16.81 -10.30
N PRO A 394 -11.20 16.83 -9.19
CA PRO A 394 -9.97 17.61 -8.98
C PRO A 394 -8.70 16.98 -9.59
N ALA A 395 -8.76 15.73 -10.07
CA ALA A 395 -7.58 15.04 -10.62
C ALA A 395 -6.91 15.79 -11.79
N SER A 396 -7.63 16.59 -12.57
CA SER A 396 -7.04 17.37 -13.66
C SER A 396 -6.22 18.59 -13.22
N TYR A 397 -6.23 18.95 -11.94
CA TYR A 397 -5.51 20.14 -11.45
C TYR A 397 -4.01 19.85 -11.34
N SER A 398 -3.18 20.85 -11.63
CA SER A 398 -1.72 20.66 -11.63
C SER A 398 -1.11 20.37 -10.27
N SER A 399 -1.84 20.67 -9.19
CA SER A 399 -1.45 20.39 -7.80
C SER A 399 -1.84 18.99 -7.32
N VAL A 400 -2.53 18.21 -8.15
CA VAL A 400 -3.12 16.92 -7.80
C VAL A 400 -2.53 15.82 -8.69
N LEU A 401 -2.14 14.70 -8.07
CA LEU A 401 -1.74 13.49 -8.77
C LEU A 401 -2.98 12.79 -9.33
N ALA A 402 -3.10 12.74 -10.65
CA ALA A 402 -4.23 12.13 -11.33
C ALA A 402 -4.05 10.61 -11.49
N VAL A 403 -4.98 9.85 -10.91
CA VAL A 403 -4.91 8.37 -10.88
C VAL A 403 -6.00 7.73 -11.74
N GLY A 404 -5.58 6.94 -12.71
CA GLY A 404 -6.44 6.05 -13.49
C GLY A 404 -6.39 4.62 -13.00
N SER A 405 -7.26 3.78 -13.55
CA SER A 405 -7.36 2.36 -13.20
C SER A 405 -6.72 1.47 -14.27
N PHE A 406 -6.02 0.42 -13.83
CA PHE A 406 -5.60 -0.70 -14.66
C PHE A 406 -6.28 -2.02 -14.27
N ASN A 407 -6.32 -2.94 -15.22
CA ASN A 407 -6.80 -4.31 -15.08
C ASN A 407 -5.64 -5.32 -14.88
N LYS A 408 -5.98 -6.61 -14.70
CA LYS A 408 -5.00 -7.66 -14.40
C LYS A 408 -3.93 -7.85 -15.48
N ASP A 409 -4.24 -7.43 -16.71
CA ASP A 409 -3.35 -7.52 -17.87
C ASP A 409 -2.46 -6.26 -18.01
N ARG A 410 -2.49 -5.36 -17.02
CA ARG A 410 -1.76 -4.07 -16.98
C ARG A 410 -2.24 -3.10 -18.05
N GLU A 411 -3.47 -3.25 -18.51
CA GLU A 411 -4.10 -2.37 -19.46
C GLU A 411 -5.02 -1.39 -18.74
N ARG A 412 -5.23 -0.19 -19.29
CA ARG A 412 -6.19 0.77 -18.73
C ARG A 412 -7.58 0.14 -18.71
N SER A 413 -8.23 0.16 -17.54
CA SER A 413 -9.59 -0.35 -17.37
C SER A 413 -10.58 0.39 -18.27
N TYR A 414 -11.62 -0.30 -18.71
CA TYR A 414 -12.57 0.22 -19.69
C TYR A 414 -13.16 1.58 -19.29
N PHE A 415 -13.58 1.70 -18.02
CA PHE A 415 -14.20 2.89 -17.44
C PHE A 415 -13.23 4.03 -17.11
N SER A 416 -11.92 3.78 -17.00
CA SER A 416 -10.98 4.82 -16.53
C SER A 416 -10.87 5.97 -17.53
N GLN A 417 -11.07 7.21 -17.12
CA GLN A 417 -10.77 8.34 -18.01
C GLN A 417 -9.26 8.43 -18.29
N TYR A 418 -8.91 9.08 -19.40
CA TYR A 418 -7.54 9.15 -19.90
C TYR A 418 -7.24 10.45 -20.64
N GLY A 419 -5.97 10.69 -20.96
CA GLY A 419 -5.55 11.80 -21.81
C GLY A 419 -4.53 12.70 -21.13
N GLU A 420 -4.44 13.94 -21.61
CA GLU A 420 -3.57 14.96 -21.00
C GLU A 420 -4.02 15.24 -19.57
N GLY A 421 -3.06 15.32 -18.65
CA GLY A 421 -3.29 15.50 -17.21
C GLY A 421 -3.47 14.20 -16.42
N LEU A 422 -3.39 13.01 -17.05
CA LEU A 422 -3.31 11.75 -16.32
C LEU A 422 -1.85 11.42 -15.98
N ASP A 423 -1.54 11.16 -14.70
CA ASP A 423 -0.17 10.94 -14.25
C ASP A 423 0.19 9.46 -14.15
N VAL A 424 -0.65 8.67 -13.48
CA VAL A 424 -0.36 7.26 -13.17
C VAL A 424 -1.61 6.38 -13.28
N LEU A 425 -1.38 5.06 -13.35
CA LEU A 425 -2.43 4.04 -13.22
C LEU A 425 -2.14 3.19 -11.99
N ALA A 426 -3.19 2.86 -11.24
CA ALA A 426 -3.16 1.94 -10.11
C ALA A 426 -4.26 0.88 -10.25
N GLY A 427 -4.24 -0.14 -9.39
CA GLY A 427 -5.18 -1.26 -9.47
C GLY A 427 -6.59 -0.81 -9.08
N GLY A 428 -7.53 -0.85 -10.01
CA GLY A 428 -8.92 -0.44 -9.75
C GLY A 428 -9.96 -1.37 -10.34
N GLY A 429 -9.59 -2.59 -10.73
CA GLY A 429 -10.51 -3.54 -11.35
C GLY A 429 -10.81 -3.21 -12.81
N ASP A 430 -11.77 -3.91 -13.40
CA ASP A 430 -12.17 -3.71 -14.79
C ASP A 430 -13.64 -4.01 -15.00
N ALA A 431 -14.17 -3.51 -16.11
CA ALA A 431 -15.53 -3.73 -16.53
C ALA A 431 -15.62 -3.84 -18.05
N GLU A 432 -16.75 -4.35 -18.53
CA GLU A 432 -17.11 -4.28 -19.94
C GLU A 432 -18.48 -3.63 -20.11
N ALA A 433 -18.68 -2.94 -21.23
CA ALA A 433 -19.99 -2.44 -21.59
C ALA A 433 -20.92 -3.57 -22.06
N SER A 434 -22.10 -3.65 -21.45
CA SER A 434 -23.20 -4.54 -21.85
C SER A 434 -24.45 -3.73 -22.18
N GLY A 435 -24.48 -3.17 -23.39
CA GLY A 435 -25.57 -2.29 -23.82
C GLY A 435 -25.52 -0.93 -23.12
N LEU A 436 -26.50 -0.65 -22.24
CA LEU A 436 -26.56 0.59 -21.45
C LEU A 436 -26.03 0.40 -20.02
N THR A 437 -25.58 -0.80 -19.65
CA THR A 437 -25.03 -1.10 -18.33
C THR A 437 -23.55 -1.43 -18.42
N MET A 438 -22.82 -1.17 -17.34
CA MET A 438 -21.46 -1.68 -17.12
C MET A 438 -21.55 -2.97 -16.32
N ASN A 439 -20.80 -3.99 -16.72
CA ASN A 439 -20.66 -5.24 -15.98
C ASN A 439 -19.22 -5.35 -15.51
N TYR A 440 -19.00 -5.44 -14.20
CA TYR A 440 -17.67 -5.65 -13.66
C TYR A 440 -17.13 -7.02 -14.09
N THR A 441 -15.86 -7.05 -14.46
CA THR A 441 -15.12 -8.24 -14.88
C THR A 441 -13.95 -8.53 -13.96
N GLU A 442 -13.49 -7.55 -13.20
CA GLU A 442 -12.44 -7.69 -12.19
C GLU A 442 -12.73 -6.76 -11.00
N LEU A 443 -12.51 -7.24 -9.78
CA LEU A 443 -12.82 -6.51 -8.55
C LEU A 443 -11.59 -6.34 -7.65
N ILE A 444 -11.50 -5.19 -7.00
CA ILE A 444 -10.57 -4.89 -5.91
C ILE A 444 -11.26 -5.14 -4.58
N TRP A 445 -10.76 -6.11 -3.83
CA TRP A 445 -11.28 -6.42 -2.49
C TRP A 445 -10.72 -5.46 -1.45
N SER A 446 -11.61 -4.95 -0.59
CA SER A 446 -11.27 -4.13 0.56
C SER A 446 -12.34 -4.29 1.66
N THR A 447 -12.13 -3.59 2.77
CA THR A 447 -13.09 -3.39 3.86
C THR A 447 -14.42 -2.86 3.35
N TRP A 448 -15.51 -3.21 4.03
CA TRP A 448 -16.87 -2.85 3.66
C TRP A 448 -17.73 -2.78 4.91
N VAL A 449 -18.60 -1.78 4.99
CA VAL A 449 -19.72 -1.77 5.93
C VAL A 449 -21.00 -2.07 5.16
N ALA A 450 -21.79 -3.03 5.63
CA ALA A 450 -23.05 -3.35 4.95
C ALA A 450 -24.11 -2.27 5.23
N SER A 451 -24.82 -1.84 4.20
CA SER A 451 -26.00 -0.98 4.34
C SER A 451 -27.30 -1.79 4.20
N VAL A 452 -28.48 -1.16 4.36
CA VAL A 452 -29.76 -1.86 4.12
C VAL A 452 -29.94 -2.34 2.70
N ALA A 453 -29.26 -1.71 1.74
CA ALA A 453 -29.24 -2.19 0.35
C ALA A 453 -28.58 -3.58 0.23
N ASP A 454 -27.74 -3.98 1.19
CA ASP A 454 -27.07 -5.28 1.24
C ASP A 454 -27.84 -6.35 2.06
N GLU A 455 -28.98 -6.01 2.69
CA GLU A 455 -29.80 -6.99 3.45
C GLU A 455 -30.26 -8.16 2.57
N ASP A 456 -30.63 -7.86 1.32
CA ASP A 456 -31.04 -8.87 0.33
C ASP A 456 -29.89 -9.83 -0.05
N SER A 457 -28.64 -9.45 0.25
CA SER A 457 -27.44 -10.28 0.10
C SER A 457 -27.13 -11.11 1.35
N GLY A 458 -27.95 -11.04 2.39
CA GLY A 458 -27.78 -11.75 3.66
C GLY A 458 -26.77 -11.11 4.61
N MET A 459 -26.35 -9.86 4.34
CA MET A 459 -25.52 -9.07 5.24
C MET A 459 -26.39 -8.37 6.28
N THR A 460 -25.82 -8.14 7.46
CA THR A 460 -26.47 -7.35 8.52
C THR A 460 -26.01 -5.91 8.36
N PRO A 461 -26.92 -4.92 8.24
CA PRO A 461 -26.54 -3.50 8.23
C PRO A 461 -25.64 -3.14 9.41
N GLY A 462 -24.63 -2.30 9.17
CA GLY A 462 -23.59 -1.94 10.14
C GLY A 462 -22.57 -3.05 10.40
N GLY A 463 -22.73 -4.22 9.78
CA GLY A 463 -21.75 -5.29 9.91
C GLY A 463 -20.46 -4.97 9.16
N HIS A 464 -19.33 -5.35 9.76
CA HIS A 464 -18.02 -5.29 9.14
C HIS A 464 -17.82 -6.49 8.19
N TYR A 465 -17.61 -6.21 6.91
CA TYR A 465 -17.45 -7.17 5.83
C TYR A 465 -16.30 -6.81 4.92
N PHE A 466 -16.09 -7.63 3.89
CA PHE A 466 -15.15 -7.37 2.82
C PHE A 466 -15.85 -7.57 1.50
N ARG A 467 -15.62 -6.66 0.55
CA ARG A 467 -16.29 -6.69 -0.76
C ARG A 467 -15.36 -6.25 -1.86
N GLY A 468 -15.57 -6.83 -3.04
CA GLY A 468 -14.92 -6.43 -4.27
C GLY A 468 -15.71 -5.32 -4.99
N GLU A 469 -15.04 -4.23 -5.36
CA GLU A 469 -15.59 -3.17 -6.22
C GLU A 469 -14.62 -2.84 -7.37
N ALA A 470 -15.11 -2.11 -8.38
CA ALA A 470 -14.29 -1.67 -9.50
C ALA A 470 -14.53 -0.19 -9.81
N GLY A 471 -13.44 0.57 -9.96
CA GLY A 471 -13.49 1.99 -10.23
C GLY A 471 -12.13 2.67 -10.11
N THR A 472 -12.02 3.87 -10.66
CA THR A 472 -10.87 4.76 -10.38
C THR A 472 -10.82 5.16 -8.91
N SER A 473 -11.94 5.07 -8.19
CA SER A 473 -12.03 5.21 -6.72
C SER A 473 -11.30 4.11 -5.95
N MET A 474 -11.05 2.94 -6.54
CA MET A 474 -10.23 1.88 -5.92
C MET A 474 -8.75 2.02 -6.31
N ALA A 475 -8.48 2.68 -7.45
CA ALA A 475 -7.11 2.96 -7.89
C ALA A 475 -6.50 4.17 -7.14
N CYS A 476 -7.29 5.20 -6.86
CA CYS A 476 -6.88 6.39 -6.12
C CYS A 476 -6.23 6.07 -4.76
N PRO A 477 -6.89 5.34 -3.83
CA PRO A 477 -6.31 4.99 -2.54
C PRO A 477 -5.18 3.95 -2.63
N HIS A 478 -5.04 3.23 -3.75
CA HIS A 478 -3.85 2.39 -3.97
C HIS A 478 -2.58 3.22 -4.23
N ALA A 479 -2.74 4.44 -4.76
CA ALA A 479 -1.64 5.34 -5.11
C ALA A 479 -1.37 6.39 -4.03
N ALA A 480 -2.39 6.75 -3.24
CA ALA A 480 -2.26 7.53 -2.01
C ALA A 480 -1.57 6.70 -0.93
#